data_AF-A0A954Q7W9-F1
#
_entry.id   AF-A0A954Q7W9-F1
#
_cell.length_a   1.000
_cell.length_b   1.000
_cell.length_c   1.000
_cell.angle_alpha   90.00
_cell.angle_beta   90.00
_cell.angle_gamma   90.00
#
_symmetry.space_group_name_H-M   'P 1'
#
loop_
_entity.id
_entity.type
_entity.pdbx_description
1 polymer ?
#
loop_
_entity_poly.entity_id
_entity_poly.type
_entity_poly.pdbx_seq_one_letter_code
_entity_poly.pdbx_strand_id
1 'polypeptide(L)'
;MPKTIFRRRGVRRSGGAVQELWVDFRRPIASHQAGRQRFGPRLEGCARQRQPDAVRCRILCQSGSVSVRDGLVTEGGKRGGIFLLLIVVAVTAIGYIGAHPVAGATREQRAAAMGTGLGTLFSFFFAIPWITVAIRHVQRRAKQPIRQTSSTAPSSQPIGYGGYGPAHTKAKPTAQGNRNLWIGLGVGGGVCALLLVLGIAFIVSAVKKQARRAEVRKMMQDPEWREKHLGEKQGWQTYTDASPLYGFSVELPNPPIKQHQGFAAGGTQWIVMAHRDKETYSVVTIRPALGVDSQQAEQLLRSADQVAVGMQARVTSQRPVTVGGVAGTEFVYESLADKKSFNGRIRLFATSNMIFQVGWMVSPRAPLTSDVTRFLDSFQLPESVELPKPPTRLEMNYTPPPQLEFKVRSFEELTGESPQTDPTTQP
;
A
#
# COMPACT_ATOMS: atom_id res chain seq x y z
N MET A 1 26.57 -18.31 -10.63
CA MET A 1 26.10 -16.96 -10.19
C MET A 1 26.30 -15.96 -11.33
N PRO A 2 25.24 -15.33 -11.87
CA PRO A 2 25.39 -14.33 -12.93
C PRO A 2 25.92 -13.01 -12.36
N LYS A 3 27.01 -12.50 -12.95
CA LYS A 3 27.67 -11.24 -12.57
C LYS A 3 26.82 -10.01 -12.98
N THR A 4 26.64 -9.09 -12.03
CA THR A 4 25.85 -7.86 -12.08
C THR A 4 26.05 -7.01 -13.35
N ILE A 5 24.95 -6.58 -13.98
CA ILE A 5 24.89 -5.84 -15.27
C ILE A 5 25.12 -4.33 -15.10
N PHE A 6 25.00 -3.79 -13.89
CA PHE A 6 25.12 -2.36 -13.62
C PHE A 6 26.33 -2.07 -12.73
N ARG A 7 27.33 -1.36 -13.27
CA ARG A 7 28.48 -0.89 -12.48
C ARG A 7 28.26 0.57 -12.09
N ARG A 8 27.89 0.81 -10.84
CA ARG A 8 27.70 2.15 -10.27
C ARG A 8 29.08 2.71 -9.90
N ARG A 9 29.47 3.83 -10.51
CA ARG A 9 30.69 4.56 -10.12
C ARG A 9 30.27 5.94 -9.62
N GLY A 10 30.55 6.22 -8.35
CA GLY A 10 30.33 7.55 -7.78
C GLY A 10 31.52 8.44 -8.13
N VAL A 11 31.26 9.56 -8.82
CA VAL A 11 32.27 10.60 -9.04
C VAL A 11 31.81 11.84 -8.29
N ARG A 12 32.56 12.26 -7.28
CA ARG A 12 32.34 13.54 -6.61
C ARG A 12 33.01 14.64 -7.42
N ARG A 13 32.24 15.60 -7.89
CA ARG A 13 32.74 16.94 -8.27
C ARG A 13 32.15 17.96 -7.30
N SER A 14 32.91 19.02 -7.05
CA SER A 14 32.49 20.17 -6.24
C SER A 14 31.20 20.77 -6.81
N GLY A 15 30.05 20.48 -6.17
CA GLY A 15 28.73 20.95 -6.59
C GLY A 15 27.59 19.94 -6.55
N GLY A 16 27.85 18.64 -6.32
CA GLY A 16 26.79 17.65 -6.12
C GLY A 16 27.17 16.24 -6.58
N ALA A 17 26.46 15.23 -6.06
CA ALA A 17 26.68 13.83 -6.43
C ALA A 17 25.99 13.52 -7.76
N VAL A 18 26.76 13.47 -8.86
CA VAL A 18 26.27 12.93 -10.13
C VAL A 18 26.42 11.40 -10.09
N GLN A 19 25.33 10.69 -10.37
CA GLN A 19 25.38 9.23 -10.51
C GLN A 19 25.52 8.88 -11.98
N GLU A 20 26.58 8.15 -12.31
CA GLU A 20 26.79 7.61 -13.65
C GLU A 20 26.32 6.17 -13.72
N LEU A 21 25.56 5.86 -14.78
CA LEU A 21 25.18 4.50 -15.14
C LEU A 21 25.77 4.17 -16.51
N TRP A 22 26.61 3.13 -16.55
CA TRP A 22 27.15 2.57 -17.78
C TRP A 22 26.40 1.29 -18.11
N VAL A 23 25.93 1.18 -19.36
CA VAL A 23 25.21 -0.01 -19.86
C VAL A 23 26.04 -0.65 -20.96
N ASP A 24 26.32 -1.94 -20.81
CA ASP A 24 27.04 -2.76 -21.78
C ASP A 24 26.04 -3.58 -22.61
N PHE A 25 26.01 -3.33 -23.90
CA PHE A 25 25.01 -3.91 -24.81
C PHE A 25 25.42 -5.27 -25.38
N ARG A 26 26.60 -5.81 -25.02
CA ARG A 26 27.06 -7.14 -25.48
C ARG A 26 26.33 -8.31 -24.81
N ARG A 27 25.41 -8.06 -23.86
CA ARG A 27 24.67 -9.10 -23.14
C ARG A 27 23.16 -8.92 -23.35
N PRO A 28 22.41 -10.01 -23.62
CA PRO A 28 20.96 -9.93 -23.76
C PRO A 28 20.33 -9.44 -22.46
N ILE A 29 19.48 -8.40 -22.55
CA ILE A 29 18.75 -7.81 -21.43
C ILE A 29 17.59 -8.74 -21.07
N ALA A 30 17.89 -9.89 -20.50
CA ALA A 30 16.92 -10.85 -20.02
C ALA A 30 17.01 -10.92 -18.49
N SER A 31 16.02 -10.35 -17.78
CA SER A 31 15.46 -10.84 -16.49
C SER A 31 14.88 -9.78 -15.53
N HIS A 32 15.04 -8.46 -15.73
CA HIS A 32 14.50 -7.48 -14.77
C HIS A 32 13.39 -6.59 -15.36
N GLN A 33 12.13 -7.01 -15.18
CA GLN A 33 10.92 -6.29 -15.58
C GLN A 33 10.86 -4.87 -15.00
N ALA A 34 11.25 -4.70 -13.72
CA ALA A 34 11.27 -3.41 -13.04
C ALA A 34 12.32 -2.43 -13.62
N GLY A 35 13.44 -2.94 -14.14
CA GLY A 35 14.46 -2.11 -14.79
C GLY A 35 14.02 -1.64 -16.17
N ARG A 36 13.34 -2.51 -16.93
CA ARG A 36 12.80 -2.21 -18.26
C ARG A 36 11.73 -1.11 -18.20
N GLN A 37 10.82 -1.17 -17.23
CA GLN A 37 9.78 -0.13 -17.09
C GLN A 37 10.36 1.23 -16.69
N ARG A 38 11.38 1.27 -15.82
CA ARG A 38 11.93 2.53 -15.30
C ARG A 38 12.89 3.22 -16.27
N PHE A 39 13.60 2.46 -17.10
CA PHE A 39 14.66 3.01 -17.97
C PHE A 39 14.46 2.73 -19.46
N GLY A 40 13.45 1.95 -19.84
CA GLY A 40 13.17 1.54 -21.22
C GLY A 40 13.16 2.68 -22.23
N PRO A 41 12.37 3.76 -22.02
CA PRO A 41 12.32 4.88 -22.97
C PRO A 41 13.67 5.59 -23.17
N ARG A 42 14.52 5.64 -22.12
CA ARG A 42 15.85 6.26 -22.21
C ARG A 42 16.88 5.33 -22.85
N LEU A 43 16.76 4.02 -22.63
CA LEU A 43 17.61 3.01 -23.27
C LEU A 43 17.32 2.92 -24.77
N GLU A 44 16.06 3.00 -25.18
CA GLU A 44 15.66 3.07 -26.59
C GLU A 44 16.16 4.35 -27.27
N GLY A 45 16.10 5.49 -26.58
CA GLY A 45 16.70 6.74 -27.07
C GLY A 45 18.22 6.63 -27.29
N CYS A 46 18.96 6.07 -26.33
CA CYS A 46 20.40 5.81 -26.45
C CYS A 46 20.71 4.83 -27.60
N ALA A 47 19.89 3.80 -27.79
CA ALA A 47 20.07 2.80 -28.84
C ALA A 47 19.87 3.40 -30.24
N ARG A 48 18.93 4.34 -30.41
CA ARG A 48 18.68 5.03 -31.69
C ARG A 48 19.76 6.05 -32.07
N GLN A 49 20.44 6.64 -31.09
CA GLN A 49 21.48 7.66 -31.31
C GLN A 49 22.90 7.09 -31.33
N ARG A 50 23.04 5.76 -31.31
CA ARG A 50 24.33 5.08 -31.24
C ARG A 50 25.03 5.09 -32.61
N GLN A 51 26.32 5.42 -32.62
CA GLN A 51 27.22 5.12 -33.74
C GLN A 51 27.49 3.60 -33.82
N PRO A 52 27.56 2.99 -35.02
CA PRO A 52 27.58 1.53 -35.20
C PRO A 52 28.57 0.79 -34.30
N ASP A 53 29.76 1.37 -34.11
CA ASP A 53 30.89 0.72 -33.45
C ASP A 53 30.95 0.96 -31.93
N ALA A 54 30.05 1.78 -31.36
CA ALA A 54 30.13 2.20 -29.97
C ALA A 54 29.58 1.13 -28.99
N VAL A 55 30.46 0.45 -28.26
CA VAL A 55 30.10 -0.67 -27.38
C VAL A 55 29.33 -0.26 -26.11
N ARG A 56 29.41 1.01 -25.70
CA ARG A 56 28.84 1.52 -24.44
C ARG A 56 28.13 2.86 -24.64
N CYS A 57 26.95 3.04 -24.01
CA CYS A 57 26.27 4.34 -23.94
C CYS A 57 26.38 4.89 -22.51
N ARG A 58 26.70 6.19 -22.37
CA ARG A 58 26.76 6.89 -21.08
C ARG A 58 25.43 7.59 -20.84
N ILE A 59 24.74 7.23 -19.76
CA ILE A 59 23.49 7.91 -19.37
C ILE A 59 23.79 8.80 -18.16
N LEU A 60 23.76 10.12 -18.37
CA LEU A 60 23.91 11.10 -17.30
C LEU A 60 22.55 11.35 -16.64
N CYS A 61 22.42 10.97 -15.38
CA CYS A 61 21.27 11.33 -14.56
C CYS A 61 21.52 12.71 -13.94
N GLN A 62 21.07 13.78 -14.60
CA GLN A 62 21.04 15.10 -13.97
C GLN A 62 19.89 15.16 -12.95
N SER A 63 20.24 15.39 -11.69
CA SER A 63 19.31 15.91 -10.69
C SER A 63 19.30 17.44 -10.79
N GLY A 64 18.40 18.02 -11.57
CA GLY A 64 18.05 19.46 -11.46
C GLY A 64 16.72 19.57 -10.70
N SER A 65 16.49 20.44 -9.71
CA SER A 65 16.81 21.87 -9.54
C SER A 65 16.45 22.70 -10.78
N VAL A 66 15.20 23.15 -10.82
CA VAL A 66 14.70 24.12 -11.81
C VAL A 66 15.22 25.50 -11.41
N SER A 67 15.93 26.14 -12.34
CA SER A 67 16.36 27.53 -12.27
C SER A 67 15.16 28.47 -12.46
N VAL A 68 15.13 29.51 -11.63
CA VAL A 68 14.17 30.62 -11.65
C VAL A 68 14.78 31.75 -12.50
N ARG A 69 14.16 32.06 -13.64
CA ARG A 69 13.97 33.41 -14.20
C ARG A 69 13.29 33.32 -15.57
N ASP A 70 12.05 33.79 -15.64
CA ASP A 70 11.71 34.97 -16.45
C ASP A 70 10.29 35.45 -16.09
N GLY A 71 10.14 36.77 -16.12
CA GLY A 71 9.10 37.52 -15.43
C GLY A 71 7.67 37.29 -15.93
N LEU A 72 6.75 37.33 -14.97
CA LEU A 72 5.37 37.74 -15.17
C LEU A 72 4.89 38.34 -13.84
N VAL A 73 5.05 39.66 -13.73
CA VAL A 73 4.33 40.47 -12.74
C VAL A 73 2.88 40.49 -13.21
N THR A 74 2.11 39.48 -12.83
CA THR A 74 0.65 39.55 -12.82
C THR A 74 0.20 40.06 -11.46
N GLU A 75 -0.83 40.91 -11.45
CA GLU A 75 -1.57 41.41 -10.29
C GLU A 75 -2.14 40.28 -9.40
N GLY A 76 -1.26 39.53 -8.73
CA GLY A 76 -1.55 38.43 -7.83
C GLY A 76 -0.97 38.62 -6.43
N GLY A 77 -0.51 39.84 -6.11
CA GLY A 77 0.25 40.17 -4.90
C GLY A 77 -0.45 39.80 -3.57
N LYS A 78 -1.79 39.77 -3.54
CA LYS A 78 -2.52 39.41 -2.32
C LYS A 78 -2.64 37.89 -2.07
N ARG A 79 -2.57 37.04 -3.10
CA ARG A 79 -2.70 35.58 -2.94
C ARG A 79 -1.37 34.89 -2.63
N GLY A 80 -0.27 35.40 -3.19
CA GLY A 80 1.07 34.95 -2.83
C GLY A 80 1.40 35.22 -1.35
N GLY A 81 1.00 36.40 -0.85
CA GLY A 81 1.26 36.81 0.53
C GLY A 81 0.63 35.90 1.59
N ILE A 82 -0.63 35.49 1.41
CA ILE A 82 -1.32 34.60 2.38
C ILE A 82 -0.66 33.22 2.43
N PHE A 83 -0.26 32.68 1.27
CA PHE A 83 0.39 31.38 1.21
C PHE A 83 1.78 31.40 1.85
N LEU A 84 2.55 32.46 1.58
CA LEU A 84 3.84 32.69 2.23
C LEU A 84 3.68 32.88 3.75
N LEU A 85 2.65 33.60 4.19
CA LEU A 85 2.32 33.76 5.60
C LEU A 85 2.00 32.41 6.26
N LEU A 86 1.19 31.55 5.63
CA LEU A 86 0.88 30.22 6.15
C LEU A 86 2.11 29.31 6.26
N ILE A 87 3.03 29.39 5.29
CA ILE A 87 4.31 28.68 5.37
C ILE A 87 5.14 29.22 6.54
N VAL A 88 5.26 30.54 6.67
CA VAL A 88 6.01 31.16 7.77
C VAL A 88 5.41 30.76 9.12
N VAL A 89 4.09 30.79 9.27
CA VAL A 89 3.40 30.36 10.51
C VAL A 89 3.66 28.88 10.79
N ALA A 90 3.57 28.00 9.79
CA ALA A 90 3.82 26.57 9.96
C ALA A 90 5.28 26.27 10.34
N VAL A 91 6.25 26.92 9.68
CA VAL A 91 7.68 26.77 9.98
C VAL A 91 7.99 27.34 11.36
N THR A 92 7.41 28.50 11.72
CA THR A 92 7.59 29.10 13.04
C THR A 92 6.98 28.24 14.14
N ALA A 93 5.81 27.65 13.91
CA ALA A 93 5.17 26.72 14.86
C ALA A 93 6.02 25.46 15.08
N ILE A 94 6.58 24.87 14.00
CA ILE A 94 7.48 23.72 14.11
C ILE A 94 8.76 24.10 14.87
N GLY A 95 9.36 25.25 14.56
CA GLY A 95 10.53 25.77 15.25
C GLY A 95 10.25 26.02 16.74
N TYR A 96 9.09 26.61 17.05
CA TYR A 96 8.67 26.91 18.42
C TYR A 96 8.49 25.63 19.25
N ILE A 97 7.83 24.60 18.69
CA ILE A 97 7.67 23.27 19.33
C ILE A 97 9.04 22.59 19.56
N GLY A 98 10.02 22.86 18.70
CA GLY A 98 11.39 22.39 18.89
C GLY A 98 12.12 23.08 20.03
N ALA A 99 11.97 24.40 20.11
CA ALA A 99 12.65 25.24 21.09
C ALA A 99 12.02 25.18 22.48
N HIS A 100 10.71 24.95 22.58
CA HIS A 100 9.97 24.99 23.84
C HIS A 100 9.65 23.56 24.30
N PRO A 101 10.19 23.11 25.45
CA PRO A 101 9.92 21.77 25.94
C PRO A 101 8.44 21.60 26.27
N VAL A 102 7.76 20.73 25.54
CA VAL A 102 6.42 20.26 25.91
C VAL A 102 6.57 19.40 27.16
N ALA A 103 5.94 19.82 28.26
CA ALA A 103 5.99 19.11 29.53
C ALA A 103 5.60 17.63 29.33
N GLY A 104 6.49 16.72 29.74
CA GLY A 104 6.29 15.27 29.62
C GLY A 104 6.71 14.61 28.30
N ALA A 105 7.17 15.37 27.29
CA ALA A 105 7.63 14.79 26.02
C ALA A 105 9.14 14.54 26.00
N THR A 106 9.55 13.29 25.69
CA THR A 106 10.98 12.96 25.55
C THR A 106 11.59 13.64 24.32
N ARG A 107 12.92 13.80 24.31
CA ARG A 107 13.64 14.42 23.18
C ARG A 107 13.42 13.66 21.86
N GLU A 108 13.29 12.34 21.93
CA GLU A 108 13.01 11.47 20.77
C GLU A 108 11.59 11.65 20.24
N GLN A 109 10.59 11.79 21.11
CA GLN A 109 9.20 12.04 20.70
C GLN A 109 9.06 13.40 20.03
N ARG A 110 9.78 14.41 20.52
CA ARG A 110 9.85 15.74 19.89
C ARG A 110 10.51 15.67 18.51
N ALA A 111 11.64 14.99 18.38
CA ALA A 111 12.32 14.80 17.10
C ALA A 111 11.44 14.04 16.08
N ALA A 112 10.71 13.02 16.53
CA ALA A 112 9.77 12.27 15.68
C ALA A 112 8.61 13.14 15.19
N ALA A 113 8.00 13.95 16.07
CA ALA A 113 6.94 14.88 15.72
C ALA A 113 7.40 15.98 14.75
N MET A 114 8.63 16.48 14.93
CA MET A 114 9.24 17.42 13.98
C MET A 114 9.50 16.78 12.62
N GLY A 115 9.99 15.53 12.60
CA GLY A 115 10.23 14.78 11.37
C GLY A 115 8.97 14.55 10.56
N THR A 116 7.86 14.18 11.22
CA THR A 116 6.56 13.99 10.55
C THR A 116 5.93 15.32 10.11
N GLY A 117 6.06 16.38 10.92
CA GLY A 117 5.61 17.73 10.56
C GLY A 117 6.32 18.28 9.33
N LEU A 118 7.65 18.17 9.28
CA LEU A 118 8.47 18.57 8.12
C LEU A 118 8.15 17.72 6.89
N GLY A 119 8.01 16.41 7.04
CA GLY A 119 7.64 15.51 5.94
C GLY A 119 6.30 15.88 5.31
N THR A 120 5.31 16.23 6.15
CA THR A 120 3.99 16.65 5.69
C THR A 120 4.03 17.97 4.93
N LEU A 121 4.78 18.97 5.43
CA LEU A 121 5.00 20.23 4.71
C LEU A 121 5.65 19.98 3.35
N PHE A 122 6.69 19.14 3.28
CA PHE A 122 7.32 18.76 2.02
C PHE A 122 6.36 18.10 1.04
N SER A 123 5.46 17.23 1.51
CA SER A 123 4.41 16.64 0.66
C SER A 123 3.46 17.68 0.08
N PHE A 124 3.07 18.70 0.87
CA PHE A 124 2.26 19.82 0.35
C PHE A 124 3.02 20.63 -0.71
N PHE A 125 4.29 20.95 -0.48
CA PHE A 125 5.13 21.62 -1.49
C PHE A 125 5.23 20.82 -2.78
N PHE A 126 5.26 19.48 -2.69
CA PHE A 126 5.32 18.62 -3.86
C PHE A 126 3.97 18.50 -4.58
N ALA A 127 2.85 18.54 -3.84
CA ALA A 127 1.50 18.39 -4.40
C ALA A 127 1.00 19.65 -5.13
N ILE A 128 1.37 20.84 -4.66
CA ILE A 128 0.88 22.13 -5.20
C ILE A 128 1.16 22.32 -6.71
N PRO A 129 2.37 22.02 -7.23
CA PRO A 129 2.62 22.05 -8.67
C PRO A 129 1.65 21.16 -9.46
N TRP A 130 1.39 19.95 -8.97
CA TRP A 130 0.49 18.99 -9.63
C TRP A 130 -0.97 19.43 -9.59
N ILE A 131 -1.43 19.98 -8.47
CA ILE A 131 -2.79 20.55 -8.35
C ILE A 131 -2.96 21.71 -9.33
N THR A 132 -1.95 22.57 -9.46
CA THR A 132 -1.98 23.70 -10.41
C THR A 132 -2.04 23.20 -11.87
N VAL A 133 -1.29 22.14 -12.20
CA VAL A 133 -1.33 21.49 -13.52
C VAL A 133 -2.70 20.85 -13.78
N ALA A 134 -3.26 20.14 -12.80
CA ALA A 134 -4.57 19.51 -12.90
C ALA A 134 -5.69 20.53 -13.13
N ILE A 135 -5.68 21.65 -12.39
CA ILE A 135 -6.64 22.75 -12.57
C ILE A 135 -6.51 23.34 -13.99
N ARG A 136 -5.29 23.59 -14.48
CA ARG A 136 -5.08 24.05 -15.86
C ARG A 136 -5.61 23.05 -16.89
N HIS A 137 -5.44 21.75 -16.64
CA HIS A 137 -5.92 20.72 -17.55
C HIS A 137 -7.45 20.65 -17.61
N VAL A 138 -8.13 20.78 -16.46
CA VAL A 138 -9.59 20.84 -16.38
C VAL A 138 -10.12 22.10 -17.08
N GLN A 139 -9.51 23.26 -16.82
CA GLN A 139 -9.90 24.52 -17.48
C GLN A 139 -9.71 24.48 -19.00
N ARG A 140 -8.69 23.77 -19.50
CA ARG A 140 -8.50 23.58 -20.95
C ARG A 140 -9.60 22.72 -21.56
N ARG A 141 -10.04 21.65 -20.89
CA ARG A 141 -11.14 20.80 -21.37
C ARG A 141 -12.48 21.54 -21.36
N ALA A 142 -12.75 22.34 -20.34
CA ALA A 142 -13.98 23.12 -20.25
C ALA A 142 -14.13 24.20 -21.35
N LYS A 143 -13.03 24.58 -22.01
CA LYS A 143 -13.01 25.58 -23.09
C LYS A 143 -13.06 24.99 -24.50
N GLN A 144 -13.06 23.67 -24.65
CA GLN A 144 -13.21 23.07 -25.98
C GLN A 144 -14.69 23.07 -26.37
N PRO A 145 -15.08 23.75 -27.47
CA PRO A 145 -16.47 23.73 -27.93
C PRO A 145 -16.83 22.29 -28.32
N ILE A 146 -17.97 21.82 -27.81
CA ILE A 146 -18.52 20.51 -28.13
C ILE A 146 -18.73 20.48 -29.65
N ARG A 147 -17.92 19.72 -30.37
CA ARG A 147 -18.14 19.45 -31.79
C ARG A 147 -19.45 18.67 -31.90
N GLN A 148 -20.53 19.38 -32.26
CA GLN A 148 -21.77 18.75 -32.67
C GLN A 148 -21.48 17.94 -33.94
N THR A 149 -21.51 16.63 -33.81
CA THR A 149 -21.55 15.70 -34.94
C THR A 149 -22.93 15.80 -35.57
N SER A 150 -23.07 16.66 -36.58
CA SER A 150 -24.27 16.72 -37.41
C SER A 150 -24.32 15.50 -38.33
N SER A 151 -25.18 14.55 -37.96
CA SER A 151 -25.66 13.46 -38.81
C SER A 151 -26.46 14.05 -39.96
N THR A 152 -26.02 13.79 -41.19
CA THR A 152 -26.71 14.18 -42.43
C THR A 152 -27.84 13.19 -42.73
N ALA A 153 -29.07 13.69 -42.93
CA ALA A 153 -30.14 12.96 -43.61
C ALA A 153 -30.78 13.90 -44.66
N PRO A 154 -31.20 13.40 -45.85
CA PRO A 154 -31.66 14.23 -46.95
C PRO A 154 -33.19 14.29 -47.05
N SER A 155 -33.77 15.40 -47.53
CA SER A 155 -34.95 15.41 -48.43
C SER A 155 -35.44 16.83 -48.76
N SER A 156 -35.57 17.10 -50.06
CA SER A 156 -36.57 17.94 -50.76
C SER A 156 -36.94 19.36 -50.29
N GLN A 157 -36.41 20.36 -51.00
CA GLN A 157 -37.05 21.49 -51.74
C GLN A 157 -38.60 21.68 -51.74
N PRO A 158 -39.18 22.86 -52.15
CA PRO A 158 -38.58 24.16 -52.52
C PRO A 158 -39.43 25.47 -52.24
N ILE A 159 -38.85 26.62 -52.64
CA ILE A 159 -39.38 27.97 -53.03
C ILE A 159 -40.04 28.89 -51.97
N GLY A 160 -39.46 30.09 -51.83
CA GLY A 160 -40.14 31.28 -51.31
C GLY A 160 -39.22 32.51 -51.31
N TYR A 161 -39.36 33.39 -52.31
CA TYR A 161 -38.66 34.67 -52.45
C TYR A 161 -39.22 35.74 -51.51
N GLY A 162 -38.33 36.64 -51.04
CA GLY A 162 -38.65 38.07 -50.85
C GLY A 162 -38.55 38.61 -49.42
N GLY A 163 -37.87 39.75 -49.26
CA GLY A 163 -38.21 40.70 -48.19
C GLY A 163 -37.04 41.31 -47.40
N TYR A 164 -36.49 42.40 -47.92
CA TYR A 164 -36.00 43.62 -47.25
C TYR A 164 -35.76 43.64 -45.72
N GLY A 165 -34.55 44.09 -45.34
CA GLY A 165 -34.42 45.27 -44.50
C GLY A 165 -34.06 45.10 -43.01
N PRO A 166 -33.54 46.16 -42.35
CA PRO A 166 -32.33 46.09 -41.52
C PRO A 166 -32.57 46.46 -40.05
N ALA A 167 -31.66 46.09 -39.15
CA ALA A 167 -31.53 46.78 -37.86
C ALA A 167 -30.17 46.58 -37.18
N HIS A 168 -29.40 47.65 -37.14
CA HIS A 168 -28.35 47.86 -36.14
C HIS A 168 -28.95 47.79 -34.74
N THR A 169 -28.37 46.95 -33.87
CA THR A 169 -28.46 47.16 -32.42
C THR A 169 -27.04 47.24 -31.84
N LYS A 170 -26.69 48.44 -31.39
CA LYS A 170 -25.48 48.68 -30.60
C LYS A 170 -25.59 47.90 -29.29
N ALA A 171 -24.74 46.90 -29.11
CA ALA A 171 -24.60 46.21 -27.84
C ALA A 171 -24.01 47.18 -26.79
N LYS A 172 -24.83 47.55 -25.80
CA LYS A 172 -24.41 48.23 -24.57
C LYS A 172 -23.37 47.34 -23.86
N PRO A 173 -22.18 47.83 -23.50
CA PRO A 173 -21.30 47.09 -22.60
C PRO A 173 -21.95 47.07 -21.22
N THR A 174 -22.62 45.98 -20.88
CA THR A 174 -23.02 45.71 -19.50
C THR A 174 -21.72 45.47 -18.72
N ALA A 175 -21.40 46.42 -17.84
CA ALA A 175 -20.40 46.26 -16.80
C ALA A 175 -20.85 45.12 -15.87
N GLN A 176 -20.58 43.89 -16.28
CA GLN A 176 -20.79 42.68 -15.49
C GLN A 176 -19.67 42.62 -14.45
N GLY A 177 -19.79 43.50 -13.45
CA GLY A 177 -18.88 43.62 -12.33
C GLY A 177 -18.81 42.32 -11.54
N ASN A 178 -17.69 41.60 -11.69
CA ASN A 178 -16.88 40.88 -10.70
C ASN A 178 -17.55 40.14 -9.49
N ARG A 179 -18.85 39.85 -9.51
CA ARG A 179 -19.52 39.08 -8.43
C ARG A 179 -19.06 37.61 -8.38
N ASN A 180 -18.64 37.04 -9.51
CA ASN A 180 -18.16 35.66 -9.58
C ASN A 180 -16.78 35.45 -8.91
N LEU A 181 -16.00 36.53 -8.71
CA LEU A 181 -14.70 36.46 -8.05
C LEU A 181 -14.83 36.31 -6.52
N TRP A 182 -15.86 36.92 -5.93
CA TRP A 182 -16.11 36.87 -4.48
C TRP A 182 -16.67 35.52 -4.02
N ILE A 183 -17.52 34.89 -4.83
CA ILE A 183 -18.07 33.56 -4.54
C ILE A 183 -16.94 32.50 -4.54
N GLY A 184 -15.96 32.61 -5.44
CA GLY A 184 -14.81 31.70 -5.47
C GLY A 184 -13.86 31.83 -4.26
N LEU A 185 -13.75 33.02 -3.65
CA LEU A 185 -12.93 33.26 -2.46
C LEU A 185 -13.57 32.70 -1.18
N GLY A 186 -14.90 32.80 -1.05
CA GLY A 186 -15.63 32.25 0.11
C GLY A 186 -15.58 30.72 0.17
N VAL A 187 -15.81 30.04 -0.96
CA VAL A 187 -15.85 28.57 -1.01
C VAL A 187 -14.45 27.96 -0.85
N GLY A 188 -13.43 28.56 -1.49
CA GLY A 188 -12.05 28.06 -1.38
C GLY A 188 -11.45 28.23 0.03
N GLY A 189 -11.76 29.34 0.70
CA GLY A 189 -11.33 29.59 2.09
C GLY A 189 -11.98 28.63 3.07
N GLY A 190 -13.28 28.37 2.93
CA GLY A 190 -14.02 27.42 3.78
C GLY A 190 -13.48 26.00 3.70
N VAL A 191 -13.18 25.50 2.49
CA VAL A 191 -12.61 24.16 2.31
C VAL A 191 -11.22 24.04 2.92
N CYS A 192 -10.35 25.04 2.76
CA CYS A 192 -9.02 25.01 3.37
C CYS A 192 -9.07 25.04 4.90
N ALA A 193 -9.95 25.87 5.48
CA ALA A 193 -10.15 25.92 6.93
C ALA A 193 -10.68 24.58 7.47
N LEU A 194 -11.65 23.97 6.77
CA LEU A 194 -12.20 22.67 7.15
C LEU A 194 -11.13 21.57 7.10
N LEU A 195 -10.30 21.52 6.05
CA LEU A 195 -9.22 20.54 5.94
C LEU A 195 -8.15 20.73 7.03
N LEU A 196 -7.84 21.97 7.41
CA LEU A 196 -6.93 22.27 8.52
C LEU A 196 -7.50 21.78 9.85
N VAL A 197 -8.78 22.04 10.13
CA VAL A 197 -9.46 21.58 11.35
C VAL A 197 -9.48 20.04 11.41
N LEU A 198 -9.80 19.37 10.29
CA LEU A 198 -9.78 17.91 10.20
C LEU A 198 -8.36 17.34 10.37
N GLY A 199 -7.35 17.98 9.79
CA GLY A 199 -5.95 17.60 9.95
C GLY A 199 -5.48 17.72 11.41
N ILE A 200 -5.81 18.82 12.09
CA ILE A 200 -5.50 19.02 13.51
C ILE A 200 -6.22 17.97 14.36
N ALA A 201 -7.51 17.73 14.12
CA ALA A 201 -8.27 16.71 14.84
C ALA A 201 -7.66 15.30 14.68
N PHE A 202 -7.21 14.96 13.47
CA PHE A 202 -6.54 13.69 13.20
C PHE A 202 -5.22 13.57 13.97
N ILE A 203 -4.36 14.60 13.93
CA ILE A 203 -3.08 14.61 14.66
C ILE A 203 -3.31 14.49 16.18
N VAL A 204 -4.26 15.25 16.73
CA VAL A 204 -4.61 15.18 18.17
C VAL A 204 -5.11 13.77 18.54
N SER A 205 -5.91 13.14 17.68
CA SER A 205 -6.37 11.76 17.91
C SER A 205 -5.23 10.74 17.92
N ALA A 206 -4.27 10.88 17.00
CA ALA A 206 -3.10 10.01 16.91
C ALA A 206 -2.17 10.18 18.12
N VAL A 207 -1.92 11.42 18.54
CA VAL A 207 -1.11 11.73 19.73
C VAL A 207 -1.78 11.23 21.00
N LYS A 208 -3.09 11.45 21.19
CA LYS A 208 -3.85 10.89 22.33
C LYS A 208 -3.77 9.37 22.37
N LYS A 209 -3.88 8.70 21.22
CA LYS A 209 -3.76 7.23 21.12
C LYS A 209 -2.36 6.76 21.50
N GLN A 210 -1.31 7.49 21.11
CA GLN A 210 0.06 7.18 21.51
C GLN A 210 0.31 7.44 23.01
N ALA A 211 -0.22 8.53 23.56
CA ALA A 211 -0.11 8.86 24.99
C ALA A 211 -0.77 7.78 25.86
N ARG A 212 -2.00 7.35 25.53
CA ARG A 212 -2.67 6.24 26.22
C ARG A 212 -1.87 4.94 26.14
N ARG A 213 -1.24 4.63 25.01
CA ARG A 213 -0.37 3.45 24.87
C ARG A 213 0.88 3.54 25.74
N ALA A 214 1.47 4.73 25.86
CA ALA A 214 2.62 4.96 26.72
C ALA A 214 2.24 4.86 28.20
N GLU A 215 1.08 5.39 28.58
CA GLU A 215 0.54 5.29 29.93
C GLU A 215 0.22 3.85 30.32
N VAL A 216 -0.44 3.07 29.45
CA VAL A 216 -0.67 1.64 29.67
C VAL A 216 0.64 0.87 29.81
N ARG A 217 1.68 1.20 29.01
CA ARG A 217 3.00 0.60 29.18
C ARG A 217 3.64 0.95 30.53
N LYS A 218 3.47 2.19 31.00
CA LYS A 218 3.95 2.60 32.33
C LYS A 218 3.20 1.84 33.42
N MET A 219 1.87 1.72 33.32
CA MET A 219 1.05 0.92 34.24
C MET A 219 1.46 -0.55 34.24
N MET A 220 1.74 -1.14 33.07
CA MET A 220 2.24 -2.52 32.97
C MET A 220 3.67 -2.70 33.52
N GLN A 221 4.46 -1.63 33.61
CA GLN A 221 5.81 -1.65 34.18
C GLN A 221 5.81 -1.37 35.69
N ASP A 222 4.76 -0.74 36.20
CA ASP A 222 4.59 -0.45 37.63
C ASP A 222 4.41 -1.76 38.42
N PRO A 223 5.35 -2.12 39.32
CA PRO A 223 5.29 -3.34 40.11
C PRO A 223 4.03 -3.40 40.97
N GLU A 224 3.57 -2.27 41.54
CA GLU A 224 2.37 -2.25 42.38
C GLU A 224 1.11 -2.47 41.55
N TRP A 225 1.03 -1.87 40.35
CA TRP A 225 -0.08 -2.14 39.44
C TRP A 225 -0.09 -3.61 39.02
N ARG A 226 1.09 -4.18 38.71
CA ARG A 226 1.25 -5.61 38.40
C ARG A 226 0.88 -6.48 39.59
N GLU A 227 1.28 -6.17 40.80
CA GLU A 227 0.93 -6.96 41.97
C GLU A 227 -0.56 -6.81 42.34
N LYS A 228 -1.13 -5.63 42.17
CA LYS A 228 -2.55 -5.42 42.44
C LYS A 228 -3.48 -6.05 41.40
N HIS A 229 -3.06 -6.12 40.14
CA HIS A 229 -3.89 -6.63 39.03
C HIS A 229 -3.46 -8.01 38.51
N LEU A 230 -2.25 -8.47 38.84
CA LEU A 230 -1.68 -9.78 38.50
C LEU A 230 -1.18 -10.55 39.75
N GLY A 231 -1.16 -9.94 40.94
CA GLY A 231 -0.43 -10.44 42.12
C GLY A 231 -1.30 -11.14 43.16
N GLU A 232 -2.25 -11.93 42.69
CA GLU A 232 -2.40 -13.24 43.30
C GLU A 232 -1.77 -14.21 42.30
N LYS A 233 -1.01 -15.22 42.75
CA LYS A 233 -0.47 -16.28 41.88
C LYS A 233 -1.65 -17.04 41.26
N GLN A 234 -2.30 -16.44 40.28
CA GLN A 234 -3.41 -17.06 39.59
C GLN A 234 -2.78 -18.19 38.79
N GLY A 235 -3.14 -19.40 39.21
CA GLY A 235 -2.74 -20.59 38.50
C GLY A 235 -3.35 -20.61 37.10
N TRP A 236 -2.98 -21.62 36.35
CA TRP A 236 -3.66 -21.94 35.11
C TRP A 236 -5.17 -22.09 35.32
N GLN A 237 -5.94 -21.34 34.54
CA GLN A 237 -7.40 -21.34 34.58
C GLN A 237 -7.94 -21.64 33.18
N THR A 238 -9.00 -22.43 33.10
CA THR A 238 -9.72 -22.66 31.86
C THR A 238 -10.53 -21.43 31.49
N TYR A 239 -10.20 -20.82 30.36
CA TYR A 239 -11.00 -19.80 29.71
C TYR A 239 -11.90 -20.47 28.67
N THR A 240 -13.20 -20.19 28.73
CA THR A 240 -14.16 -20.62 27.73
C THR A 240 -14.81 -19.40 27.09
N ASP A 241 -14.64 -19.22 25.78
CA ASP A 241 -15.42 -18.23 25.04
C ASP A 241 -16.82 -18.81 24.80
N ALA A 242 -17.80 -18.32 25.54
CA ALA A 242 -19.19 -18.77 25.43
C ALA A 242 -19.91 -18.23 24.18
N SER A 243 -19.19 -17.59 23.24
CA SER A 243 -19.81 -17.10 22.02
C SER A 243 -20.33 -18.28 21.20
N PRO A 244 -21.62 -18.28 20.81
CA PRO A 244 -22.18 -19.31 19.95
C PRO A 244 -21.52 -19.35 18.56
N LEU A 245 -20.80 -18.28 18.19
CA LEU A 245 -20.13 -18.17 16.91
C LEU A 245 -18.67 -18.65 16.95
N TYR A 246 -17.96 -18.41 18.05
CA TYR A 246 -16.51 -18.61 18.14
C TYR A 246 -16.10 -19.69 19.13
N GLY A 247 -17.06 -20.35 19.78
CA GLY A 247 -16.85 -21.14 20.99
C GLY A 247 -15.54 -21.92 20.98
N PHE A 248 -14.74 -21.73 22.03
CA PHE A 248 -13.52 -22.49 22.28
C PHE A 248 -13.23 -22.49 23.77
N SER A 249 -12.47 -23.46 24.25
CA SER A 249 -11.86 -23.42 25.58
C SER A 249 -10.35 -23.58 25.49
N VAL A 250 -9.63 -22.97 26.43
CA VAL A 250 -8.17 -23.04 26.53
C VAL A 250 -7.74 -22.71 27.95
N GLU A 251 -6.73 -23.40 28.48
CA GLU A 251 -6.13 -23.03 29.76
C GLU A 251 -5.15 -21.88 29.57
N LEU A 252 -5.26 -20.83 30.38
CA LEU A 252 -4.40 -19.66 30.34
C LEU A 252 -3.75 -19.43 31.71
N PRO A 253 -2.51 -18.94 31.75
CA PRO A 253 -1.80 -18.72 33.01
C PRO A 253 -2.32 -17.53 33.82
N ASN A 254 -3.12 -16.66 33.22
CA ASN A 254 -3.68 -15.45 33.83
C ASN A 254 -5.00 -15.09 33.13
N PRO A 255 -5.86 -14.25 33.73
CA PRO A 255 -7.08 -13.79 33.10
C PRO A 255 -6.80 -13.14 31.74
N PRO A 256 -7.52 -13.54 30.67
CA PRO A 256 -7.25 -13.02 29.35
C PRO A 256 -7.73 -11.58 29.15
N ILE A 257 -7.02 -10.87 28.29
CA ILE A 257 -7.44 -9.61 27.69
C ILE A 257 -8.05 -9.92 26.33
N LYS A 258 -9.33 -9.56 26.12
CA LYS A 258 -10.01 -9.68 24.84
C LYS A 258 -9.91 -8.38 24.05
N GLN A 259 -9.49 -8.48 22.79
CA GLN A 259 -9.42 -7.37 21.84
C GLN A 259 -10.21 -7.70 20.58
N HIS A 260 -10.84 -6.68 20.00
CA HIS A 260 -11.53 -6.75 18.72
C HIS A 260 -10.86 -5.81 17.73
N GLN A 261 -10.52 -6.32 16.54
CA GLN A 261 -9.89 -5.52 15.49
C GLN A 261 -10.48 -5.90 14.13
N GLY A 262 -10.45 -4.97 13.18
CA GLY A 262 -10.75 -5.29 11.79
C GLY A 262 -9.66 -6.16 11.17
N PHE A 263 -10.02 -7.05 10.26
CA PHE A 263 -9.09 -7.86 9.47
C PHE A 263 -8.99 -7.27 8.05
N ALA A 264 -7.77 -7.20 7.50
CA ALA A 264 -7.50 -6.48 6.25
C ALA A 264 -8.30 -6.98 5.04
N ALA A 265 -8.75 -8.24 5.05
CA ALA A 265 -9.58 -8.85 4.00
C ALA A 265 -11.10 -8.64 4.21
N GLY A 266 -11.50 -7.59 4.93
CA GLY A 266 -12.92 -7.29 5.19
C GLY A 266 -13.58 -8.18 6.25
N GLY A 267 -12.78 -8.95 7.01
CA GLY A 267 -13.27 -9.80 8.09
C GLY A 267 -13.18 -9.13 9.48
N THR A 268 -13.59 -9.88 10.50
CA THR A 268 -13.38 -9.51 11.90
C THR A 268 -12.36 -10.44 12.55
N GLN A 269 -11.54 -9.90 13.45
CA GLN A 269 -10.63 -10.69 14.27
C GLN A 269 -10.86 -10.41 15.76
N TRP A 270 -10.94 -11.47 16.54
CA TRP A 270 -10.92 -11.41 18.01
C TRP A 270 -9.62 -12.01 18.51
N ILE A 271 -9.04 -11.36 19.50
CA ILE A 271 -7.75 -11.73 20.05
C ILE A 271 -7.93 -11.88 21.55
N VAL A 272 -7.77 -13.08 22.06
CA VAL A 272 -7.75 -13.40 23.49
C VAL A 272 -6.29 -13.64 23.86
N MET A 273 -5.75 -12.82 24.76
CA MET A 273 -4.33 -12.88 25.15
C MET A 273 -4.17 -12.98 26.65
N ALA A 274 -3.27 -13.83 27.11
CA ALA A 274 -2.74 -13.81 28.46
C ALA A 274 -1.22 -13.64 28.41
N HIS A 275 -0.68 -13.00 29.45
CA HIS A 275 0.76 -12.80 29.60
C HIS A 275 1.23 -13.50 30.86
N ARG A 276 2.40 -14.13 30.81
CA ARG A 276 3.11 -14.63 32.00
C ARG A 276 4.59 -14.32 31.80
N ASP A 277 5.17 -13.55 32.71
CA ASP A 277 6.56 -13.07 32.61
C ASP A 277 6.85 -12.35 31.27
N LYS A 278 7.59 -13.01 30.38
CA LYS A 278 7.98 -12.52 29.04
C LYS A 278 7.27 -13.26 27.90
N GLU A 279 6.34 -14.14 28.26
CA GLU A 279 5.60 -15.00 27.36
C GLU A 279 4.21 -14.42 27.10
N THR A 280 3.76 -14.58 25.87
CA THR A 280 2.42 -14.20 25.41
C THR A 280 1.73 -15.43 24.86
N TYR A 281 0.58 -15.73 25.43
CA TYR A 281 -0.33 -16.80 25.04
C TYR A 281 -1.52 -16.16 24.35
N SER A 282 -1.90 -16.65 23.18
CA SER A 282 -2.92 -16.00 22.37
C SER A 282 -3.79 -16.99 21.61
N VAL A 283 -5.09 -16.73 21.58
CA VAL A 283 -6.03 -17.33 20.64
C VAL A 283 -6.60 -16.21 19.79
N VAL A 284 -6.37 -16.28 18.49
CA VAL A 284 -6.92 -15.36 17.50
C VAL A 284 -7.98 -16.09 16.71
N THR A 285 -9.20 -15.58 16.70
CA THR A 285 -10.28 -16.06 15.83
C THR A 285 -10.48 -15.07 14.70
N ILE A 286 -10.43 -15.56 13.46
CA ILE A 286 -10.61 -14.76 12.25
C ILE A 286 -11.85 -15.27 11.56
N ARG A 287 -12.78 -14.35 11.27
CA ARG A 287 -13.96 -14.62 10.45
C ARG A 287 -13.84 -13.87 9.13
N PRO A 288 -13.48 -14.55 8.03
CA PRO A 288 -13.44 -13.94 6.72
C PRO A 288 -14.84 -13.53 6.26
N ALA A 289 -14.94 -12.47 5.46
CA ALA A 289 -16.21 -11.96 4.97
C ALA A 289 -16.97 -12.98 4.10
N LEU A 290 -16.24 -13.80 3.34
CA LEU A 290 -16.78 -14.73 2.34
C LEU A 290 -16.77 -16.20 2.82
N GLY A 291 -16.58 -16.44 4.12
CA GLY A 291 -16.31 -17.78 4.65
C GLY A 291 -14.93 -18.29 4.22
N VAL A 292 -14.64 -19.56 4.53
CA VAL A 292 -13.41 -20.24 4.13
C VAL A 292 -13.82 -21.48 3.34
N ASP A 293 -13.57 -21.48 2.03
CA ASP A 293 -13.67 -22.72 1.27
C ASP A 293 -12.51 -23.66 1.65
N SER A 294 -12.67 -24.96 1.37
CA SER A 294 -11.68 -25.97 1.73
C SER A 294 -10.30 -25.76 1.05
N GLN A 295 -10.26 -25.20 -0.16
CA GLN A 295 -9.00 -24.89 -0.83
C GLN A 295 -8.28 -23.70 -0.17
N GLN A 296 -9.02 -22.68 0.23
CA GLN A 296 -8.51 -21.54 0.99
C GLN A 296 -8.02 -21.98 2.37
N ALA A 297 -8.77 -22.85 3.05
CA ALA A 297 -8.34 -23.46 4.30
C ALA A 297 -7.00 -24.18 4.13
N GLU A 298 -6.89 -25.06 3.14
CA GLU A 298 -5.63 -25.75 2.85
C GLU A 298 -4.50 -24.79 2.48
N GLN A 299 -4.78 -23.77 1.66
CA GLN A 299 -3.79 -22.79 1.27
C GLN A 299 -3.29 -21.97 2.47
N LEU A 300 -4.18 -21.61 3.39
CA LEU A 300 -3.86 -20.92 4.64
C LEU A 300 -3.05 -21.82 5.58
N LEU A 301 -3.40 -23.10 5.69
CA LEU A 301 -2.64 -24.06 6.50
C LEU A 301 -1.24 -24.32 5.92
N ARG A 302 -1.10 -24.29 4.59
CA ARG A 302 0.19 -24.42 3.89
C ARG A 302 0.99 -23.12 3.85
N SER A 303 0.37 -21.95 4.11
CA SER A 303 1.04 -20.65 4.04
C SER A 303 1.74 -20.23 5.34
N ALA A 304 2.10 -21.19 6.20
CA ALA A 304 2.91 -20.95 7.40
C ALA A 304 4.17 -20.11 7.10
N ASP A 305 4.81 -20.35 5.95
CA ASP A 305 5.94 -19.55 5.50
C ASP A 305 5.57 -18.08 5.20
N GLN A 306 4.38 -17.81 4.64
CA GLN A 306 3.92 -16.44 4.41
C GLN A 306 3.66 -15.70 5.72
N VAL A 307 3.08 -16.40 6.71
CA VAL A 307 2.90 -15.86 8.07
C VAL A 307 4.27 -15.52 8.68
N ALA A 308 5.25 -16.42 8.56
CA ALA A 308 6.60 -16.19 9.04
C ALA A 308 7.31 -15.02 8.33
N VAL A 309 7.17 -14.90 7.00
CA VAL A 309 7.72 -13.78 6.22
C VAL A 309 7.19 -12.44 6.71
N GLY A 310 5.88 -12.34 6.97
CA GLY A 310 5.27 -11.12 7.52
C GLY A 310 5.83 -10.72 8.90
N MET A 311 6.26 -11.70 9.69
CA MET A 311 6.86 -11.50 11.01
C MET A 311 8.39 -11.31 10.97
N GLN A 312 9.01 -11.33 9.78
CA GLN A 312 10.47 -11.41 9.61
C GLN A 312 11.05 -12.60 10.41
N ALA A 313 10.37 -13.73 10.33
CA ALA A 313 10.71 -14.97 11.01
C ALA A 313 10.97 -16.09 9.98
N ARG A 314 11.65 -17.14 10.42
CA ARG A 314 11.87 -18.37 9.68
C ARG A 314 11.13 -19.51 10.38
N VAL A 315 10.42 -20.33 9.62
CA VAL A 315 9.84 -21.59 10.12
C VAL A 315 10.97 -22.60 10.32
N THR A 316 11.09 -23.14 11.54
CA THR A 316 12.11 -24.15 11.89
C THR A 316 11.53 -25.56 11.95
N SER A 317 10.23 -25.70 12.14
CA SER A 317 9.51 -26.97 12.16
C SER A 317 8.06 -26.76 11.76
N GLN A 318 7.48 -27.72 11.04
CA GLN A 318 6.07 -27.73 10.67
C GLN A 318 5.54 -29.18 10.74
N ARG A 319 4.37 -29.38 11.33
CA ARG A 319 3.73 -30.71 11.42
C ARG A 319 2.20 -30.60 11.40
N PRO A 320 1.49 -31.62 10.90
CA PRO A 320 0.04 -31.69 11.04
C PRO A 320 -0.37 -31.88 12.51
N VAL A 321 -1.50 -31.31 12.89
CA VAL A 321 -2.15 -31.49 14.20
C VAL A 321 -3.66 -31.57 14.04
N THR A 322 -4.37 -32.16 15.01
CA THR A 322 -5.84 -32.25 15.01
C THR A 322 -6.40 -31.89 16.37
N VAL A 323 -7.54 -31.19 16.40
CA VAL A 323 -8.30 -30.86 17.63
C VAL A 323 -9.78 -31.04 17.34
N GLY A 324 -10.46 -31.90 18.10
CA GLY A 324 -11.90 -32.17 17.89
C GLY A 324 -12.23 -32.63 16.46
N GLY A 325 -11.34 -33.39 15.82
CA GLY A 325 -11.50 -33.80 14.42
C GLY A 325 -11.17 -32.73 13.37
N VAL A 326 -10.93 -31.48 13.77
CA VAL A 326 -10.52 -30.39 12.87
C VAL A 326 -9.04 -30.51 12.56
N ALA A 327 -8.71 -30.63 11.27
CA ALA A 327 -7.32 -30.65 10.81
C ALA A 327 -6.68 -29.26 10.94
N GLY A 328 -5.43 -29.25 11.36
CA GLY A 328 -4.63 -28.06 11.54
C GLY A 328 -3.15 -28.28 11.23
N THR A 329 -2.37 -27.21 11.37
CA THR A 329 -0.93 -27.21 11.18
C THR A 329 -0.27 -26.49 12.33
N GLU A 330 0.69 -27.16 12.98
CA GLU A 330 1.57 -26.54 13.96
C GLU A 330 2.88 -26.15 13.28
N PHE A 331 3.36 -24.94 13.55
CA PHE A 331 4.70 -24.53 13.15
C PHE A 331 5.42 -23.78 14.28
N VAL A 332 6.74 -23.97 14.31
CA VAL A 332 7.66 -23.28 15.20
C VAL A 332 8.45 -22.29 14.36
N TYR A 333 8.59 -21.06 14.85
CA TYR A 333 9.31 -20.01 14.15
C TYR A 333 10.29 -19.28 15.06
N GLU A 334 11.33 -18.78 14.42
CA GLU A 334 12.39 -17.99 15.03
C GLU A 334 12.52 -16.67 14.28
N SER A 335 12.56 -15.55 15.01
CA SER A 335 12.78 -14.23 14.39
C SER A 335 14.18 -14.13 13.79
N LEU A 336 14.27 -13.56 12.59
CA LEU A 336 15.53 -13.23 11.93
C LEU A 336 16.04 -11.82 12.29
N ALA A 337 15.32 -11.08 13.15
CA ALA A 337 15.68 -9.71 13.49
C ALA A 337 16.70 -9.65 14.64
N ASP A 338 17.93 -9.22 14.33
CA ASP A 338 19.09 -9.17 15.25
C ASP A 338 18.81 -8.56 16.63
N LYS A 339 17.92 -7.56 16.71
CA LYS A 339 17.64 -6.81 17.96
C LYS A 339 16.35 -7.22 18.66
N LYS A 340 15.60 -8.18 18.12
CA LYS A 340 14.30 -8.63 18.65
C LYS A 340 14.10 -10.12 18.41
N SER A 341 15.08 -10.93 18.80
CA SER A 341 14.94 -12.37 18.75
C SER A 341 13.71 -12.78 19.57
N PHE A 342 12.77 -13.46 18.92
CA PHE A 342 11.68 -14.16 19.58
C PHE A 342 11.60 -15.57 19.02
N ASN A 343 11.16 -16.49 19.87
CA ASN A 343 10.67 -17.80 19.44
C ASN A 343 9.16 -17.78 19.56
N GLY A 344 8.49 -18.55 18.71
CA GLY A 344 7.08 -18.83 18.90
C GLY A 344 6.67 -20.17 18.32
N ARG A 345 5.50 -20.61 18.74
CA ARG A 345 4.83 -21.82 18.25
C ARG A 345 3.37 -21.46 18.03
N ILE A 346 2.87 -21.75 16.83
CA ILE A 346 1.49 -21.48 16.43
C ILE A 346 0.86 -22.78 15.95
N ARG A 347 -0.40 -23.02 16.32
CA ARG A 347 -1.31 -23.97 15.69
C ARG A 347 -2.38 -23.19 14.92
N LEU A 348 -2.53 -23.50 13.65
CA LEU A 348 -3.62 -23.01 12.82
C LEU A 348 -4.65 -24.10 12.61
N PHE A 349 -5.93 -23.77 12.79
CA PHE A 349 -7.06 -24.63 12.49
C PHE A 349 -8.04 -23.87 11.61
N ALA A 350 -8.63 -24.54 10.62
CA ALA A 350 -9.62 -23.95 9.72
C ALA A 350 -10.93 -24.74 9.79
N THR A 351 -12.02 -24.04 10.04
CA THR A 351 -13.40 -24.56 9.99
C THR A 351 -14.10 -24.00 8.75
N SER A 352 -15.36 -24.37 8.52
CA SER A 352 -16.15 -23.87 7.37
C SER A 352 -16.28 -22.33 7.33
N ASN A 353 -16.24 -21.67 8.49
CA ASN A 353 -16.54 -20.25 8.62
C ASN A 353 -15.50 -19.44 9.40
N MET A 354 -14.46 -20.09 9.94
CA MET A 354 -13.48 -19.44 10.82
C MET A 354 -12.08 -20.03 10.68
N ILE A 355 -11.10 -19.22 11.07
CA ILE A 355 -9.72 -19.64 11.27
C ILE A 355 -9.37 -19.38 12.73
N PHE A 356 -8.80 -20.37 13.39
CA PHE A 356 -8.24 -20.25 14.73
C PHE A 356 -6.72 -20.26 14.63
N GLN A 357 -6.08 -19.26 15.23
CA GLN A 357 -4.65 -19.19 15.40
C GLN A 357 -4.34 -19.20 16.90
N VAL A 358 -3.83 -20.33 17.38
CA VAL A 358 -3.46 -20.54 18.78
C VAL A 358 -1.94 -20.43 18.87
N GLY A 359 -1.44 -19.34 19.46
CA GLY A 359 -0.04 -18.96 19.39
C GLY A 359 0.56 -18.65 20.76
N TRP A 360 1.77 -19.16 20.96
CA TRP A 360 2.68 -18.75 22.03
C TRP A 360 3.89 -18.02 21.45
N MET A 361 4.32 -16.95 22.11
CA MET A 361 5.49 -16.15 21.75
C MET A 361 6.28 -15.74 22.99
N VAL A 362 7.60 -15.69 22.88
CA VAL A 362 8.49 -15.22 23.96
C VAL A 362 9.59 -14.30 23.41
N SER A 363 9.86 -13.20 24.11
CA SER A 363 11.00 -12.31 23.82
C SER A 363 11.71 -11.87 25.10
N PRO A 364 13.05 -12.03 25.21
CA PRO A 364 13.96 -12.56 24.21
C PRO A 364 13.77 -14.06 23.97
N ARG A 365 14.54 -14.63 23.04
CA ARG A 365 14.52 -16.06 22.72
C ARG A 365 14.66 -16.89 24.00
N ALA A 366 13.69 -17.75 24.27
CA ALA A 366 13.71 -18.71 25.37
C ALA A 366 13.39 -20.12 24.85
N PRO A 367 13.87 -21.18 25.55
CA PRO A 367 13.45 -22.55 25.25
C PRO A 367 11.95 -22.71 25.49
N LEU A 368 11.35 -23.71 24.85
CA LEU A 368 9.96 -24.06 25.13
C LEU A 368 9.84 -24.64 26.54
N THR A 369 8.84 -24.18 27.28
CA THR A 369 8.52 -24.65 28.62
C THR A 369 7.36 -25.65 28.58
N SER A 370 7.17 -26.42 29.67
CA SER A 370 6.00 -27.30 29.83
C SER A 370 4.67 -26.53 29.76
N ASP A 371 4.69 -25.29 30.21
CA ASP A 371 3.60 -24.32 30.18
C ASP A 371 3.10 -24.05 28.75
N VAL A 372 4.00 -23.98 27.77
CA VAL A 372 3.62 -23.85 26.35
C VAL A 372 2.84 -25.07 25.86
N THR A 373 3.31 -26.26 26.24
CA THR A 373 2.68 -27.53 25.84
C THR A 373 1.30 -27.62 26.47
N ARG A 374 1.18 -27.30 27.77
CA ARG A 374 -0.08 -27.21 28.49
C ARG A 374 -1.07 -26.28 27.81
N PHE A 375 -0.68 -25.04 27.50
CA PHE A 375 -1.54 -24.08 26.79
C PHE A 375 -2.03 -24.64 25.45
N LEU A 376 -1.12 -25.11 24.61
CA LEU A 376 -1.47 -25.54 23.26
C LEU A 376 -2.36 -26.79 23.25
N ASP A 377 -2.10 -27.74 24.15
CA ASP A 377 -2.84 -29.00 24.25
C ASP A 377 -4.18 -28.84 24.96
N SER A 378 -4.33 -27.79 25.77
CA SER A 378 -5.60 -27.45 26.41
C SER A 378 -6.64 -26.80 25.47
N PHE A 379 -6.24 -26.41 24.26
CA PHE A 379 -7.15 -25.80 23.30
C PHE A 379 -8.17 -26.82 22.80
N GLN A 380 -9.45 -26.54 22.99
CA GLN A 380 -10.56 -27.38 22.53
C GLN A 380 -11.57 -26.55 21.74
N LEU A 381 -12.14 -27.20 20.73
CA LEU A 381 -13.27 -26.71 19.97
C LEU A 381 -14.55 -27.45 20.43
N PRO A 382 -15.72 -26.80 20.43
CA PRO A 382 -16.97 -27.48 20.75
C PRO A 382 -17.25 -28.57 19.73
N GLU A 383 -17.89 -29.65 20.18
CA GLU A 383 -18.19 -30.82 19.34
C GLU A 383 -19.09 -30.47 18.13
N SER A 384 -19.84 -29.37 18.21
CA SER A 384 -20.72 -28.87 17.16
C SER A 384 -20.03 -28.05 16.07
N VAL A 385 -18.69 -27.97 16.05
CA VAL A 385 -17.99 -27.27 14.97
C VAL A 385 -18.14 -28.03 13.66
N GLU A 386 -18.98 -27.50 12.77
CA GLU A 386 -19.09 -28.01 11.40
C GLU A 386 -17.74 -27.92 10.69
N LEU A 387 -17.21 -29.08 10.32
CA LEU A 387 -16.04 -29.18 9.45
C LEU A 387 -16.30 -28.46 8.13
N PRO A 388 -15.27 -27.90 7.48
CA PRO A 388 -15.42 -27.42 6.11
C PRO A 388 -16.01 -28.57 5.30
N LYS A 389 -17.18 -28.34 4.70
CA LYS A 389 -17.72 -29.33 3.77
C LYS A 389 -16.61 -29.56 2.73
N PRO A 390 -16.22 -30.82 2.45
CA PRO A 390 -15.33 -31.08 1.33
C PRO A 390 -15.94 -30.36 0.13
N PRO A 391 -15.10 -29.75 -0.73
CA PRO A 391 -15.64 -28.93 -1.81
C PRO A 391 -16.65 -29.80 -2.55
N THR A 392 -17.95 -29.45 -2.48
CA THR A 392 -18.98 -30.10 -3.29
C THR A 392 -18.41 -30.01 -4.66
N ARG A 393 -18.01 -31.16 -5.23
CA ARG A 393 -17.26 -31.25 -6.48
C ARG A 393 -17.88 -30.22 -7.39
N LEU A 394 -17.22 -29.07 -7.54
CA LEU A 394 -17.71 -28.07 -8.47
C LEU A 394 -17.63 -28.86 -9.76
N GLU A 395 -18.79 -29.21 -10.33
CA GLU A 395 -18.86 -29.45 -11.75
C GLU A 395 -18.37 -28.14 -12.36
N MET A 396 -17.05 -28.04 -12.46
CA MET A 396 -16.44 -27.15 -13.40
C MET A 396 -17.04 -27.63 -14.70
N ASN A 397 -18.06 -26.92 -15.17
CA ASN A 397 -18.34 -26.80 -16.59
C ASN A 397 -17.05 -26.23 -17.18
N TYR A 398 -16.08 -27.13 -17.34
CA TYR A 398 -14.87 -26.90 -18.06
C TYR A 398 -15.35 -26.83 -19.50
N THR A 399 -15.70 -25.63 -19.92
CA THR A 399 -15.71 -25.31 -21.34
C THR A 399 -14.23 -25.36 -21.72
N PRO A 400 -13.77 -26.37 -22.48
CA PRO A 400 -12.40 -26.37 -22.95
C PRO A 400 -12.16 -25.03 -23.63
N PRO A 401 -10.98 -24.39 -23.41
CA PRO A 401 -10.65 -23.18 -24.14
C PRO A 401 -10.84 -23.49 -25.64
N PRO A 402 -11.43 -22.57 -26.43
CA PRO A 402 -11.59 -22.79 -27.86
C PRO A 402 -10.22 -23.22 -28.39
N GLN A 403 -10.20 -24.41 -29.02
CA GLN A 403 -9.01 -24.93 -29.69
C GLN A 403 -8.58 -23.83 -30.66
N LEU A 404 -7.53 -23.09 -30.31
CA LEU A 404 -6.88 -22.20 -31.25
C LEU A 404 -6.28 -23.13 -32.30
N GLU A 405 -6.96 -23.27 -33.44
CA GLU A 405 -6.36 -23.83 -34.64
C GLU A 405 -5.15 -22.96 -34.96
N PHE A 406 -3.97 -23.44 -34.57
CA PHE A 406 -2.73 -22.92 -35.08
C PHE A 406 -2.68 -23.30 -36.55
N LYS A 407 -3.15 -22.40 -37.41
CA LYS A 407 -2.87 -22.47 -38.84
C LYS A 407 -1.37 -22.25 -38.98
N VAL A 408 -0.61 -23.35 -38.99
CA VAL A 408 0.83 -23.35 -39.30
C VAL A 408 0.94 -22.79 -40.72
N ARG A 409 1.29 -21.51 -40.84
CA ARG A 409 1.70 -20.96 -42.13
C ARG A 409 2.98 -21.69 -42.53
N SER A 410 3.01 -22.26 -43.73
CA SER A 410 4.21 -22.94 -44.23
C SER A 410 5.39 -21.98 -44.20
N PHE A 411 6.58 -22.51 -43.97
CA PHE A 411 7.81 -21.73 -43.84
C PHE A 411 8.08 -20.85 -45.08
N GLU A 412 7.61 -21.28 -46.25
CA GLU A 412 7.68 -20.56 -47.53
C GLU A 412 6.90 -19.23 -47.52
N GLU A 413 5.82 -19.12 -46.72
CA GLU A 413 5.04 -17.88 -46.59
C GLU A 413 5.75 -16.84 -45.71
N LEU A 414 6.73 -17.26 -44.90
CA LEU A 414 7.46 -16.42 -43.95
C LEU A 414 8.81 -15.93 -44.49
N THR A 415 9.43 -16.64 -45.44
CA THR A 415 10.75 -16.26 -45.97
C THR A 415 10.69 -15.31 -47.15
N GLY A 416 9.56 -15.18 -47.86
CA GLY A 416 9.41 -14.20 -48.95
C GLY A 416 10.42 -14.36 -50.08
N GLU A 417 11.12 -15.50 -50.17
CA GLU A 417 12.04 -15.81 -51.25
C GLU A 417 11.25 -16.45 -52.38
N SER A 418 10.94 -15.62 -53.39
CA SER A 418 10.48 -16.11 -54.68
C SER A 418 11.62 -16.93 -55.32
N PRO A 419 11.38 -18.18 -55.74
CA PRO A 419 12.42 -18.96 -56.40
C PRO A 419 12.78 -18.26 -57.72
N GLN A 420 13.99 -17.69 -57.78
CA GLN A 420 14.58 -17.22 -59.03
C GLN A 420 14.74 -18.42 -59.95
N THR A 421 13.98 -18.43 -61.03
CA THR A 421 14.16 -19.33 -62.16
C THR A 421 15.49 -19.01 -62.86
N ASP A 422 16.44 -19.94 -62.77
CA ASP A 422 17.66 -19.95 -63.57
C ASP A 422 17.29 -20.25 -65.04
N PRO A 423 17.71 -19.42 -66.03
CA PRO A 423 17.61 -19.76 -67.44
C PRO A 423 18.88 -20.50 -67.89
N THR A 424 18.79 -21.18 -69.03
CA THR A 424 19.84 -22.00 -69.69
C THR A 424 19.89 -23.43 -69.12
N THR A 425 19.50 -24.49 -69.83
CA THR A 425 19.85 -24.84 -71.22
C THR A 425 18.81 -25.84 -71.76
N GLN A 426 18.27 -25.60 -72.95
CA GLN A 426 17.76 -26.64 -73.84
C GLN A 426 18.60 -26.60 -75.13
N PRO A 427 18.81 -27.74 -75.81
CA PRO A 427 19.28 -27.73 -77.19
C PRO A 427 18.26 -27.13 -78.16
#